data_AF-A0A2P8GIR7-F1
#
_entry.id   AF-A0A2P8GIR7-F1
#
_cell.length_a   1.000
_cell.length_b   1.000
_cell.length_c   1.000
_cell.angle_alpha   90.00
_cell.angle_beta   90.00
_cell.angle_gamma   90.00
#
_symmetry.space_group_name_H-M   'P 1'
#
loop_
_entity.id
_entity.type
_entity.pdbx_description
1 polymer ?
#
loop_
_entity_poly.entity_id
_entity_poly.type
_entity_poly.pdbx_seq_one_letter_code
_entity_poly.pdbx_strand_id
1 'polypeptide(L)' 'MRIDMLPDDNGFFLNPRSAHRNGLRLAVKKQVMAEYGHELDNATGWRKQLVRWKLNALAEMRYRDILFTGGATGMR' A
#
# COMPACT_ATOMS: atom_id res chain seq x y z
N MET A 1 19.96 15.12 6.36
CA MET A 1 19.55 13.78 6.85
C MET A 1 18.86 13.07 5.68
N ARG A 2 19.53 12.12 5.01
CA ARG A 2 18.92 11.33 3.92
C ARG A 2 17.96 10.33 4.56
N ILE A 3 16.70 10.33 4.12
CA ILE A 3 15.73 9.30 4.47
C ILE A 3 15.92 8.21 3.41
N ASP A 4 16.66 7.15 3.75
CA ASP A 4 16.76 5.97 2.92
C ASP A 4 15.37 5.32 2.82
N MET A 5 14.64 5.69 1.78
CA MET A 5 13.42 5.00 1.35
C MET A 5 13.85 3.67 0.74
N LEU A 6 13.89 2.62 1.56
CA LEU A 6 14.18 1.29 1.07
C LEU A 6 12.93 0.74 0.35
N PRO A 7 13.06 0.31 -0.91
CA PRO A 7 12.00 -0.45 -1.56
C PRO A 7 11.88 -1.81 -0.88
N ASP A 8 10.66 -2.15 -0.44
CA ASP A 8 10.25 -3.53 -0.12
C ASP A 8 10.47 -4.44 -1.34
N ASP A 9 10.59 -5.76 -1.15
CA ASP A 9 10.76 -6.77 -2.21
C ASP A 9 9.76 -6.64 -3.39
N ASN A 10 8.63 -5.97 -3.17
CA ASN A 10 7.62 -5.69 -4.19
C ASN A 10 7.76 -4.32 -4.89
N GLY A 11 8.83 -3.56 -4.62
CA GLY A 11 9.09 -2.23 -5.20
C GLY A 11 8.37 -1.05 -4.51
N PHE A 12 8.01 -1.19 -3.22
CA PHE A 12 7.27 -0.16 -2.48
C PHE A 12 8.15 0.56 -1.47
N PHE A 13 8.13 1.90 -1.47
CA PHE A 13 8.89 2.70 -0.51
C PHE A 13 8.22 2.72 0.87
N LEU A 14 8.88 2.14 1.87
CA LEU A 14 8.47 2.18 3.27
C LEU A 14 9.43 3.09 4.06
N ASN A 15 8.89 3.99 4.89
CA ASN A 15 9.67 4.81 5.80
C ASN A 15 9.75 4.11 7.16
N PRO A 16 10.92 3.66 7.65
CA PRO A 16 11.03 2.81 8.84
C PRO A 16 10.64 3.50 10.17
N ARG A 17 10.47 4.82 10.21
CA ARG A 17 10.24 5.59 11.46
C ARG A 17 8.82 5.58 12.03
N SER A 18 7.88 4.85 11.45
CA SER A 18 6.50 4.82 11.94
C SER A 18 5.94 3.40 11.98
N ALA A 19 6.47 2.55 12.86
CA ALA A 19 6.08 1.14 12.99
C ALA A 19 4.56 0.91 13.01
N HIS A 20 3.79 1.78 13.69
CA HIS A 20 2.32 1.67 13.75
C HIS A 20 1.62 2.06 12.43
N ARG A 21 2.06 3.15 11.78
CA ARG A 21 1.52 3.56 10.46
C ARG A 21 1.93 2.57 9.36
N ASN A 22 3.14 2.00 9.48
CA ASN A 22 3.65 0.97 8.60
C ASN A 22 2.88 -0.34 8.77
N GLY A 23 2.45 -0.70 9.99
CA GLY A 23 1.64 -1.89 10.24
C GLY A 23 0.30 -1.85 9.52
N LEU A 24 -0.46 -0.76 9.68
CA LEU A 24 -1.74 -0.59 9.00
C LEU A 24 -1.56 -0.50 7.48
N ARG A 25 -0.58 0.27 7.00
CA ARG A 25 -0.27 0.39 5.57
C ARG A 25 0.12 -0.95 4.96
N LEU A 26 0.91 -1.76 5.68
CA LEU A 26 1.31 -3.10 5.25
C LEU A 26 0.13 -4.07 5.25
N ALA A 27 -0.76 -3.99 6.24
CA ALA A 27 -1.98 -4.81 6.30
C ALA A 27 -2.91 -4.51 5.11
N VAL A 28 -3.14 -3.22 4.82
CA VAL A 28 -3.95 -2.80 3.66
C VAL A 28 -3.29 -3.24 2.35
N LYS A 29 -1.96 -3.08 2.22
CA LYS A 29 -1.22 -3.55 1.05
C LYS A 29 -1.34 -5.07 0.87
N LYS A 30 -1.21 -5.85 1.95
CA LYS A 30 -1.38 -7.31 1.92
C LYS A 30 -2.81 -7.70 1.51
N GLN A 31 -3.81 -6.99 2.02
CA GLN A 31 -5.21 -7.21 1.64
C GLN A 31 -5.45 -6.94 0.15
N VAL A 32 -4.95 -5.81 -0.37
CA VAL A 32 -5.06 -5.49 -1.80
C VAL A 32 -4.32 -6.51 -2.66
N MET A 33 -3.15 -6.98 -2.24
CA MET A 33 -2.42 -8.05 -2.93
C MET A 33 -3.14 -9.40 -2.86
N ALA A 34 -3.83 -9.72 -1.77
CA ALA A 34 -4.62 -10.93 -1.67
C ALA A 34 -5.84 -10.90 -2.61
N GLU A 35 -6.49 -9.75 -2.74
CA GLU A 35 -7.68 -9.59 -3.59
C GLU A 35 -7.33 -9.48 -5.07
N TYR A 36 -6.27 -8.75 -5.42
CA TYR A 36 -5.96 -8.38 -6.80
C TYR A 36 -4.58 -8.85 -7.28
N GLY A 37 -3.84 -9.62 -6.48
CA GLY A 37 -2.53 -10.16 -6.84
C GLY A 37 -2.59 -11.04 -8.10
N HIS A 38 -3.70 -11.73 -8.31
CA HIS A 38 -3.95 -12.50 -9.53
C HIS A 38 -3.95 -11.63 -10.80
N GLU A 39 -4.35 -10.35 -10.73
CA GLU A 39 -4.24 -9.42 -11.88
C GLU A 39 -2.77 -9.11 -12.22
N LEU A 40 -1.91 -9.08 -11.19
CA LEU A 40 -0.47 -8.85 -11.35
C LEU A 40 0.21 -10.08 -11.97
N ASP A 41 -0.20 -11.28 -11.55
CA ASP A 41 0.33 -12.54 -12.05
C ASP A 41 -0.07 -12.81 -13.50
N ASN A 42 -1.28 -12.39 -13.88
CA ASN A 42 -1.78 -12.50 -15.25
C ASN A 42 -1.25 -11.40 -16.19
N ALA A 43 -0.58 -10.36 -15.66
CA ALA A 43 -0.05 -9.26 -16.46
C ALA A 43 1.38 -9.52 -16.97
N THR A 44 1.62 -9.22 -18.24
CA THR A 44 2.93 -9.41 -18.90
C THR A 44 3.55 -8.10 -19.39
N GLY A 45 4.88 -8.05 -19.41
CA GLY A 45 5.65 -6.90 -19.89
C GLY A 45 5.29 -5.59 -19.18
N TRP A 46 5.06 -4.54 -19.97
CA TRP A 46 4.73 -3.19 -19.47
C TRP A 46 3.39 -3.13 -18.71
N ARG A 47 2.46 -4.05 -18.98
CA ARG A 47 1.16 -4.10 -18.29
C ARG A 47 1.33 -4.45 -16.81
N LYS A 48 2.35 -5.23 -16.46
CA LYS A 48 2.68 -5.53 -15.07
C LYS A 48 3.01 -4.27 -14.29
N GLN A 49 3.72 -3.33 -14.91
CA GLN A 49 4.01 -2.03 -14.31
C GLN A 49 2.72 -1.27 -14.01
N LEU A 50 1.79 -1.18 -14.97
CA LEU A 50 0.50 -0.51 -14.77
C LEU A 50 -0.34 -1.15 -13.68
N VAL A 51 -0.39 -2.49 -13.62
CA VAL A 51 -1.10 -3.19 -12.55
C VAL A 51 -0.45 -2.88 -11.20
N ARG A 52 0.88 -2.85 -11.09
CA ARG A 52 1.55 -2.39 -9.86
C ARG A 52 1.10 -0.98 -9.45
N TRP A 53 1.10 -0.02 -10.39
CA TRP A 53 0.64 1.33 -10.11
C TRP A 53 -0.82 1.37 -9.64
N LYS A 54 -1.70 0.59 -10.30
CA LYS A 54 -3.12 0.45 -9.91
C LYS A 54 -3.25 -0.09 -8.48
N LEU A 55 -2.53 -1.16 -8.14
CA LEU A 55 -2.57 -1.77 -6.80
C LEU A 55 -2.01 -0.83 -5.73
N ASN A 56 -0.96 -0.07 -6.03
CA ASN A 56 -0.42 0.95 -5.13
C ASN A 56 -1.46 2.03 -4.84
N ALA A 57 -2.11 2.54 -5.90
CA ALA A 57 -3.13 3.57 -5.77
C ALA A 57 -4.32 3.06 -4.94
N LEU A 58 -4.76 1.83 -5.19
CA LEU A 58 -5.86 1.21 -4.45
C LEU A 58 -5.53 1.02 -2.95
N ALA A 59 -4.32 0.54 -2.66
CA ALA A 59 -3.84 0.40 -1.28
C ALA A 59 -3.75 1.74 -0.56
N GLU A 60 -3.30 2.80 -1.24
CA GLU A 60 -3.22 4.14 -0.68
C GLU A 60 -4.62 4.74 -0.44
N MET A 61 -5.58 4.52 -1.36
CA MET A 61 -6.97 4.93 -1.18
C MET A 61 -7.61 4.26 0.02
N ARG A 62 -7.47 2.93 0.17
CA ARG A 62 -8.00 2.19 1.34
C ARG A 62 -7.32 2.59 2.64
N TYR A 63 -6.01 2.82 2.62
CA TYR A 63 -5.27 3.30 3.79
C TYR A 63 -5.78 4.67 4.25
N ARG A 64 -5.95 5.60 3.30
CA ARG A 64 -6.55 6.91 3.60
C ARG A 64 -7.97 6.78 4.11
N ASP A 65 -8.79 5.95 3.46
CA ASP A 65 -10.16 5.73 3.88
C ASP A 65 -10.22 5.28 5.34
N ILE A 66 -9.44 4.27 5.74
CA ILE A 66 -9.35 3.81 7.13
C ILE A 66 -8.84 4.90 8.08
N LEU A 67 -7.86 5.71 7.67
CA LEU A 67 -7.39 6.82 8.50
C LEU A 67 -8.47 7.90 8.72
N PHE A 68 -9.26 8.21 7.69
CA PHE A 68 -10.29 9.25 7.74
C PHE A 68 -11.59 8.75 8.37
N THR A 69 -12.02 7.50 8.13
CA THR A 69 -13.16 6.89 8.84
C THR A 69 -12.81 6.51 10.27
N GLY A 70 -11.61 5.99 10.54
CA GLY A 70 -11.13 5.72 11.90
C GLY A 70 -10.88 6.99 12.73
N GLY A 71 -10.55 8.12 12.07
CA GLY A 71 -10.47 9.44 12.71
C GLY A 71 -11.82 10.07 13.02
N ALA A 72 -12.85 9.77 12.22
CA ALA A 72 -14.22 10.25 12.44
C ALA A 72 -14.86 9.64 13.70
N THR A 73 -14.42 8.45 14.12
CA THR A 73 -14.88 7.80 15.36
C THR A 73 -14.24 8.36 16.63
N GLY A 74 -13.22 9.23 16.52
CA GLY A 74 -12.56 9.90 17.64
C GLY A 74 -13.18 11.25 18.05
N MET A 75 -14.24 11.68 17.36
CA MET A 75 -15.03 12.86 17.72
C MET A 75 -16.44 12.42 18.12
N ARG A 76 -16.57 11.75 19.27
CA ARG A 76 -17.85 11.62 19.96
C ARG A 76 -17.65 11.57 21.47
#